data_AF-A0A966IRP6-F1
#
_entry.id   AF-A0A966IRP6-F1
#
_cell.length_a   1.000
_cell.length_b   1.000
_cell.length_c   1.000
_cell.angle_alpha   90.00
_cell.angle_beta   90.00
_cell.angle_gamma   90.00
#
_symmetry.space_group_name_H-M   'P 1'
#
loop_
_entity.id
_entity.type
_entity.pdbx_description
1 polymer ?
#
loop_
_entity_poly.entity_id
_entity_poly.type
_entity_poly.pdbx_seq_one_letter_code
_entity_poly.pdbx_strand_id
1 'polypeptide(L)' 'AGAYGAVMASGYNSRSPAAEILVLDGTAHLLRGARPIAEIINDETIPTFATL' A
#
# COMPACT_ATOMS: atom_id res chain seq x y z
N ALA A 1 2.77 0.94 -17.07
CA ALA A 1 3.89 1.24 -16.15
C ALA A 1 4.50 -0.07 -15.62
N GLY A 2 5.20 -0.83 -16.47
CA GLY A 2 5.76 -2.15 -16.10
C GLY A 2 7.15 -2.11 -15.47
N ALA A 3 7.82 -0.95 -15.54
CA ALA A 3 9.11 -0.70 -14.88
C ALA A 3 9.06 0.71 -14.25
N TYR A 4 9.75 0.89 -13.13
CA TYR A 4 9.86 2.16 -12.37
C TYR A 4 8.53 2.80 -11.92
N GLY A 5 7.42 2.06 -11.97
CA GLY A 5 6.11 2.50 -11.47
C GLY A 5 5.92 2.14 -10.00
N ALA A 6 5.41 0.94 -9.74
CA ALA A 6 5.08 0.48 -8.39
C ALA A 6 6.26 0.48 -7.41
N VAL A 7 7.49 0.35 -7.91
CA VAL A 7 8.73 0.40 -7.12
C VAL A 7 9.04 1.80 -6.58
N MET A 8 8.44 2.85 -7.14
CA MET A 8 8.57 4.24 -6.69
C MET A 8 7.30 4.75 -5.99
N ALA A 9 6.29 3.89 -5.78
CA ALA A 9 5.04 4.29 -5.15
C ALA A 9 5.24 4.61 -3.65
N SER A 10 4.53 5.62 -3.15
CA SER A 10 4.60 6.06 -1.75
C SER A 10 3.23 6.27 -1.14
N GLY A 11 3.18 6.44 0.19
CA GLY A 11 1.98 6.80 0.94
C GLY A 11 1.64 8.30 0.93
N TYR A 12 2.18 9.08 -0.01
CA TYR A 12 2.00 10.55 -0.02
C TYR A 12 0.52 10.94 -0.02
N ASN A 13 0.17 11.98 0.74
CA ASN A 13 -1.20 12.40 1.03
C ASN A 13 -2.06 11.32 1.71
N SER A 14 -1.43 10.44 2.50
CA SER A 14 -2.09 9.32 3.19
C SER A 14 -2.89 8.43 2.25
N ARG A 15 -2.45 8.32 0.98
CA ARG A 15 -3.07 7.46 -0.02
C ARG A 15 -2.33 6.13 -0.07
N SER A 16 -3.05 5.03 0.07
CA SER A 16 -2.46 3.72 -0.15
C SER A 16 -1.90 3.61 -1.58
N PRO A 17 -0.74 2.95 -1.76
CA PRO A 17 -0.31 2.46 -3.06
C PRO A 17 -1.40 1.60 -3.70
N ALA A 18 -1.48 1.67 -5.03
CA ALA A 18 -2.43 0.88 -5.81
C ALA A 18 -2.11 -0.63 -5.75
N ALA A 19 -3.17 -1.43 -5.87
CA ALA A 19 -3.06 -2.87 -6.02
C ALA A 19 -2.37 -3.22 -7.36
N GLU A 20 -1.65 -4.34 -7.38
CA GLU A 20 -1.02 -4.89 -8.57
C GLU A 20 -1.61 -6.26 -8.89
N ILE A 21 -1.97 -6.45 -10.15
CA ILE A 21 -2.51 -7.71 -10.66
C ILE A 21 -1.62 -8.25 -11.78
N LEU A 22 -1.58 -9.57 -11.88
CA LEU A 22 -1.08 -10.28 -13.05
C LEU A 22 -2.26 -10.87 -13.80
N VAL A 23 -2.38 -10.56 -15.08
CA VAL A 23 -3.31 -11.26 -15.97
C VAL A 23 -2.51 -12.35 -16.69
N LEU A 24 -2.87 -13.61 -16.47
CA LEU A 24 -2.26 -14.76 -17.11
C LEU A 24 -3.36 -15.66 -17.67
N ASP A 25 -3.27 -16.00 -18.96
CA ASP A 25 -4.25 -16.85 -19.66
C ASP A 25 -5.71 -16.42 -19.45
N GLY A 26 -5.95 -15.11 -19.45
CA GLY A 26 -7.29 -14.51 -19.25
C GLY A 26 -7.77 -14.48 -17.79
N THR A 27 -6.98 -14.97 -16.83
CA THR A 27 -7.31 -14.94 -15.41
C THR A 27 -6.54 -13.82 -14.70
N ALA A 28 -7.24 -13.03 -13.87
CA ALA A 28 -6.61 -12.01 -13.05
C ALA A 28 -6.20 -12.58 -11.68
N HIS A 29 -4.93 -12.41 -11.33
CA HIS A 29 -4.34 -12.82 -10.07
C HIS A 29 -3.91 -11.58 -9.30
N LEU A 30 -4.38 -11.43 -8.07
CA LEU A 30 -3.93 -10.36 -7.19
C LEU A 30 -2.53 -10.69 -6.68
N LEU A 31 -1.53 -9.88 -7.07
CA LEU A 31 -0.15 -10.04 -6.61
C LEU A 31 0.12 -9.20 -5.35
N ARG A 32 -0.39 -7.96 -5.34
CA ARG A 32 -0.26 -7.03 -4.22
C ARG A 32 -1.58 -6.31 -3.99
N GLY A 33 -2.16 -6.46 -2.81
CA GLY A 33 -3.35 -5.69 -2.40
C GLY A 33 -3.02 -4.22 -2.15
N ALA A 34 -3.99 -3.33 -2.35
CA ALA A 34 -3.92 -1.99 -1.79
C ALA A 34 -4.00 -2.11 -0.26
N ARG A 35 -3.06 -1.49 0.46
CA ARG A 35 -3.05 -1.54 1.93
C ARG A 35 -4.24 -0.76 2.50
N PRO A 36 -4.95 -1.28 3.50
CA PRO A 36 -5.92 -0.50 4.26
C PRO A 36 -5.27 0.71 4.93
N ILE A 37 -5.97 1.84 5.00
CA ILE A 37 -5.47 3.06 5.66
C ILE A 37 -5.12 2.80 7.13
N ALA A 38 -5.88 1.95 7.82
CA ALA A 38 -5.59 1.59 9.21
C ALA A 38 -4.22 0.94 9.37
N GLU A 39 -3.79 0.10 8.43
CA GLU A 39 -2.45 -0.51 8.48
C GLU A 39 -1.34 0.54 8.28
N ILE A 40 -1.57 1.55 7.43
CA ILE A 40 -0.61 2.64 7.23
C ILE A 40 -0.45 3.46 8.52
N ILE A 41 -1.55 3.76 9.21
CA ILE A 41 -1.52 4.49 10.49
C ILE A 41 -0.82 3.66 11.58
N ASN A 42 -1.04 2.34 11.59
CA ASN A 42 -0.43 1.43 12.56
C ASN A 42 1.07 1.19 12.34
N ASP A 43 1.66 1.69 11.24
CA ASP A 43 3.12 1.71 11.07
C ASP A 43 3.77 2.75 12.02
N GLU A 44 2.98 3.69 12.58
CA GLU A 44 3.42 4.67 13.56
C GLU A 44 3.23 4.16 15.00
N THR A 45 4.08 4.62 15.92
CA THR A 45 3.93 4.35 17.36
C THR A 45 3.79 5.67 18.10
N ILE A 46 2.67 5.82 18.82
CA ILE A 46 2.46 6.98 19.68
C ILE A 46 3.23 6.77 21.00
N PRO A 47 4.13 7.69 21.39
CA PRO A 47 4.82 7.61 22.67
C PRO A 47 3.84 7.72 23.86
N THR A 48 4.14 7.02 24.95
CA THR A 48 3.25 6.95 26.13
C THR A 48 2.99 8.29 26.82
N PHE A 49 3.88 9.27 26.69
CA PHE A 49 3.67 10.61 27.24
C PHE A 49 2.68 11.46 26.42
N ALA A 50 2.34 11.03 25.20
CA ALA A 50 1.45 11.74 24.29
C ALA A 50 0.00 11.19 24.32
N THR A 51 -0.24 10.10 25.05
CA THR A 51 -1.57 9.55 25.31
C THR A 51 -2.10 10.06 26.66
N LEU A 52 -3.32 10.61 26.66
CA LEU A 52 -4.04 11.09 27.86
C LEU A 52 -4.43 9.95 28.80
#